data_AF-A0A3L8P8Q2-F1
#
_entry.id   AF-A0A3L8P8Q2-F1
#
_cell.length_a   1.000
_cell.length_b   1.000
_cell.length_c   1.000
_cell.angle_alpha   90.00
_cell.angle_beta   90.00
_cell.angle_gamma   90.00
#
_symmetry.space_group_name_H-M   'P 1'
#
loop_
_entity.id
_entity.type
_entity.pdbx_description
1 polymer ?
#
loop_
_entity_poly.entity_id
_entity_poly.type
_entity_poly.pdbx_seq_one_letter_code
_entity_poly.pdbx_strand_id
1 'polypeptide(L)'
;MRAGLRVLRRAPDQVQIGLDPHHAMVLPLTEPVRRTLDVLSSPGAPSRAGVRADVRADADVLARLAEHDALAPAVDTGAETDPPSVHVRRFGTTPWPGLDRLLRQAGLRAVDPAQSPVAAGLLIGVGEPERSLLDPWIRAGLPHLVVRVSEGVAVVGPFSAPGDGACLRCVDAHHADTDPRWPLLVEQQIGSAHRDDGVPDPAPPALLALAAGWALTDLLAFLDGGRPATWSATLRLPPSLTGAELVSWLRHRACGCGWNKSQPRGGSPPHHAWVRMEG
;
A
#
# COMPACT_ATOMS: atom_id res chain seq x y z
N MET A 1 16.65 15.98 -6.25
CA MET A 1 16.85 14.63 -5.66
C MET A 1 15.59 14.23 -4.90
N ARG A 2 15.40 12.95 -4.57
CA ARG A 2 14.33 12.57 -3.63
C ARG A 2 14.49 13.32 -2.31
N ALA A 3 13.37 13.76 -1.74
CA ALA A 3 13.37 14.44 -0.45
C ALA A 3 14.02 13.55 0.62
N GLY A 4 14.85 14.16 1.48
CA GLY A 4 15.55 13.46 2.56
C GLY A 4 16.89 12.82 2.18
N LEU A 5 17.19 12.63 0.88
CA LEU A 5 18.53 12.20 0.46
C LEU A 5 19.55 13.33 0.67
N ARG A 6 20.65 13.00 1.36
CA ARG A 6 21.76 13.92 1.62
C ARG A 6 22.97 13.51 0.80
N VAL A 7 23.70 14.50 0.29
CA VAL A 7 25.03 14.34 -0.28
C VAL A 7 26.06 14.49 0.84
N LEU A 8 26.84 13.45 1.07
CA LEU A 8 27.83 13.35 2.14
C LEU A 8 29.23 13.24 1.51
N ARG A 9 30.22 13.87 2.12
CA ARG A 9 31.62 13.66 1.74
C ARG A 9 32.06 12.29 2.28
N ARG A 10 32.53 11.39 1.42
CA ARG A 10 33.02 10.05 1.80
C ARG A 10 34.54 10.00 1.86
N ALA A 11 35.19 10.59 0.87
CA ALA A 11 36.64 10.71 0.76
C ALA A 11 36.99 12.04 0.05
N PRO A 12 38.27 12.43 -0.07
CA PRO A 12 38.65 13.65 -0.80
C PRO A 12 38.11 13.71 -2.24
N ASP A 13 38.02 12.56 -2.91
CA ASP A 13 37.61 12.37 -4.30
C ASP A 13 36.27 11.62 -4.45
N GLN A 14 35.51 11.45 -3.36
CA GLN A 14 34.26 10.69 -3.37
C GLN A 14 33.15 11.34 -2.56
N VAL A 15 31.94 11.25 -3.09
CA VAL A 15 30.69 11.59 -2.39
C VAL A 15 29.82 10.36 -2.24
N GLN A 16 29.05 10.32 -1.16
CA GLN A 16 28.02 9.33 -0.93
C GLN A 16 26.66 10.03 -0.90
N ILE A 17 25.68 9.46 -1.57
CA ILE A 17 24.30 9.94 -1.53
C ILE A 17 23.51 8.96 -0.69
N GLY A 18 22.83 9.44 0.34
CA GLY A 18 22.02 8.61 1.24
C GLY A 18 22.85 7.73 2.19
N LEU A 19 22.16 7.16 3.17
CA LEU A 19 22.70 6.19 4.13
C LEU A 19 21.99 4.83 4.03
N ASP A 20 20.74 4.81 3.59
CA ASP A 20 19.96 3.59 3.43
C ASP A 20 20.43 2.79 2.20
N PRO A 21 20.77 1.49 2.33
CA PRO A 21 21.24 0.66 1.22
C PRO A 21 20.35 0.66 -0.04
N HIS A 22 19.05 0.94 0.09
CA HIS A 22 18.15 1.02 -1.05
C HIS A 22 18.45 2.19 -2.00
N HIS A 23 19.03 3.28 -1.48
CA HIS A 23 19.36 4.48 -2.25
C HIS A 23 20.84 4.89 -2.12
N ALA A 24 21.57 4.25 -1.22
CA ALA A 24 22.96 4.59 -0.92
C ALA A 24 23.83 4.31 -2.14
N MET A 25 24.52 5.34 -2.61
CA MET A 25 25.47 5.19 -3.71
C MET A 25 26.71 6.04 -3.48
N VAL A 26 27.82 5.58 -4.04
CA VAL A 26 29.10 6.29 -3.99
C VAL A 26 29.46 6.71 -5.40
N LEU A 27 29.70 8.01 -5.57
CA LEU A 27 30.10 8.60 -6.84
C LEU A 27 31.48 9.24 -6.68
N PRO A 28 32.34 9.16 -7.71
CA PRO A 28 33.55 9.97 -7.73
C PRO A 28 33.17 11.45 -7.80
N LEU A 29 33.82 12.29 -7.01
CA LEU A 29 33.60 13.74 -6.94
C LEU A 29 34.25 14.44 -8.14
N THR A 30 33.75 14.12 -9.33
CA THR A 30 34.14 14.74 -10.59
C THR A 30 33.34 16.01 -10.85
N GLU A 31 33.81 16.86 -11.78
CA GLU A 31 33.10 18.09 -12.15
C GLU A 31 31.65 17.85 -12.61
N PRO A 32 31.35 16.84 -13.45
CA PRO A 32 29.97 16.55 -13.85
C PRO A 32 29.07 16.14 -12.68
N VAL A 33 29.60 15.36 -11.73
CA VAL A 33 28.86 14.95 -10.52
C VAL A 33 28.56 16.15 -9.65
N ARG A 34 29.56 16.98 -9.35
CA ARG A 34 29.39 18.20 -8.55
C ARG A 34 28.31 19.12 -9.14
N ARG A 35 28.42 19.45 -10.43
CA ARG A 35 27.46 20.31 -11.15
C ARG A 35 26.04 19.77 -11.10
N THR A 36 25.88 18.46 -11.33
CA THR A 36 24.56 17.82 -11.31
C THR A 36 23.94 17.87 -9.92
N LEU A 37 24.71 17.61 -8.87
CA LEU A 37 24.25 17.66 -7.50
C LEU A 37 23.89 19.09 -7.06
N ASP A 38 24.63 20.10 -7.50
CA ASP A 38 24.32 21.51 -7.24
C ASP A 38 22.98 21.91 -7.87
N VAL A 39 22.73 21.51 -9.12
CA VAL A 39 21.44 21.72 -9.81
C VAL A 39 20.31 21.04 -9.04
N LEU A 40 20.50 19.80 -8.59
CA LEU A 40 19.46 19.02 -7.92
C LEU A 40 19.22 19.42 -6.45
N SER A 41 20.17 20.13 -5.82
CA SER A 41 20.09 20.63 -4.44
C SER A 41 19.60 22.07 -4.36
N SER A 42 19.47 22.75 -5.50
CA SER A 42 18.98 24.13 -5.57
C SER A 42 17.46 24.17 -5.30
N PRO A 43 16.98 25.02 -4.37
CA PRO A 43 15.55 25.22 -4.13
C PRO A 43 14.85 25.67 -5.42
N GLY A 44 13.76 25.01 -5.81
CA GLY A 44 13.01 25.35 -7.04
C GLY A 44 13.62 24.78 -8.33
N ALA A 45 14.29 23.63 -8.28
CA ALA A 45 14.74 22.92 -9.48
C ALA A 45 13.57 22.75 -10.49
N PRO A 46 13.73 23.16 -11.76
CA PRO A 46 12.61 23.52 -12.62
C PRO A 46 11.72 22.34 -13.03
N SER A 47 10.42 22.50 -12.82
CA SER A 47 9.35 21.70 -13.41
C SER A 47 9.25 21.98 -14.91
N ARG A 48 10.14 21.41 -15.74
CA ARG A 48 10.11 21.40 -17.23
C ARG A 48 9.88 22.74 -17.98
N ALA A 49 9.78 23.89 -17.33
CA ALA A 49 9.54 25.18 -17.94
C ALA A 49 10.40 26.25 -17.22
N GLY A 50 11.49 26.68 -17.87
CA GLY A 50 12.39 27.70 -17.32
C GLY A 50 13.78 27.19 -16.98
N VAL A 51 14.45 26.56 -17.96
CA VAL A 51 15.88 26.31 -17.89
C VAL A 51 16.60 27.68 -17.85
N ARG A 52 17.34 27.98 -16.77
CA ARG A 52 18.51 28.87 -16.90
C ARG A 52 19.48 28.15 -17.83
N ALA A 53 19.74 28.71 -19.01
CA ALA A 53 20.39 28.07 -20.14
C ALA A 53 21.86 27.61 -19.91
N ASP A 54 22.41 27.82 -18.71
CA ASP A 54 23.86 27.88 -18.54
C ASP A 54 24.42 26.69 -17.71
N VAL A 55 23.58 25.91 -17.03
CA VAL A 55 24.02 24.77 -16.20
C VAL A 55 23.14 23.54 -16.44
N ARG A 56 23.49 22.76 -17.47
CA ARG A 56 22.83 21.47 -17.71
C ARG A 56 23.43 20.42 -16.79
N ALA A 57 22.57 19.75 -16.02
CA ALA A 57 22.92 18.51 -15.32
C ALA A 57 23.45 17.48 -16.33
N ASP A 58 24.42 16.69 -15.89
CA ASP A 58 25.03 15.65 -16.71
C ASP A 58 24.05 14.47 -16.87
N ALA A 59 23.83 14.04 -18.11
CA ALA A 59 22.83 13.02 -18.43
C ALA A 59 23.20 11.64 -17.86
N ASP A 60 24.49 11.29 -17.86
CA ASP A 60 24.97 10.00 -17.36
C ASP A 60 24.88 9.96 -15.83
N VAL A 61 25.18 11.09 -15.17
CA VAL A 61 24.98 11.21 -13.72
C VAL A 61 23.50 11.09 -13.37
N LEU A 62 22.60 11.75 -14.12
CA LEU A 62 21.15 11.63 -13.92
C LEU A 62 20.66 10.19 -14.12
N ALA A 63 21.14 9.49 -15.16
CA ALA A 63 20.79 8.10 -15.41
C ALA A 63 21.21 7.21 -14.23
N ARG A 64 22.45 7.34 -13.75
CA ARG A 64 22.94 6.60 -12.58
C ARG A 64 22.15 6.89 -11.31
N LEU A 65 21.77 8.15 -11.09
CA LEU A 65 20.93 8.54 -9.96
C LEU A 65 19.52 7.94 -10.07
N ALA A 66 18.96 7.86 -11.27
CA ALA A 66 17.66 7.23 -11.52
C ALA A 66 17.70 5.71 -11.29
N GLU A 67 18.75 5.03 -11.76
CA GLU A 67 18.95 3.58 -11.59
C GLU A 67 18.99 3.14 -10.12
N HIS A 68 19.44 4.01 -9.22
CA HIS A 68 19.53 3.76 -7.78
C HIS A 68 18.40 4.45 -7.00
N ASP A 69 17.32 4.83 -7.68
CA ASP A 69 16.10 5.39 -7.08
C ASP A 69 16.39 6.63 -6.21
N ALA A 70 17.33 7.48 -6.64
CA ALA A 70 17.72 8.73 -5.97
C ALA A 70 17.06 9.98 -6.56
N LEU A 71 16.30 9.83 -7.64
CA LEU A 71 15.49 10.89 -8.26
C LEU A 71 14.00 10.66 -8.01
N ALA A 72 13.27 11.72 -7.70
CA ALA A 72 11.80 11.73 -7.67
C ALA A 72 11.29 12.49 -8.92
N PRO A 73 10.05 12.20 -9.37
CA PRO A 73 9.36 13.08 -10.30
C PRO A 73 9.34 14.51 -9.79
N ALA A 74 9.45 15.49 -10.70
CA ALA A 74 9.24 16.88 -10.34
C ALA A 74 7.75 17.07 -10.00
N VAL A 75 7.45 17.30 -8.72
CA VAL A 75 6.11 17.67 -8.27
C VAL A 75 5.98 19.17 -8.45
N ASP A 76 4.96 19.63 -9.16
CA ASP A 76 4.71 21.05 -9.38
C ASP A 76 4.18 21.64 -8.05
N THR A 77 5.08 22.14 -7.21
CA THR A 77 4.75 22.65 -5.86
C THR A 77 3.95 23.96 -5.89
N GLY A 78 3.56 24.45 -7.07
CA GLY A 78 2.88 25.73 -7.27
C GLY A 78 1.36 25.67 -7.39
N ALA A 79 0.78 24.48 -7.59
CA ALA A 79 -0.67 24.32 -7.56
C ALA A 79 -1.08 23.83 -6.17
N GLU A 80 -1.77 24.67 -5.41
CA GLU A 80 -2.49 24.28 -4.20
C GLU A 80 -3.63 23.34 -4.62
N THR A 81 -3.30 22.08 -4.91
CA THR A 81 -4.28 21.05 -5.27
C THR A 81 -4.95 20.58 -4.00
N ASP A 82 -6.28 20.51 -4.02
CA ASP A 82 -7.05 19.91 -2.93
C ASP A 82 -6.49 18.53 -2.55
N PRO A 83 -6.45 18.19 -1.24
CA PRO A 83 -5.97 16.90 -0.79
C PRO A 83 -6.77 15.77 -1.45
N PRO A 84 -6.09 14.69 -1.90
CA PRO A 84 -6.78 13.58 -2.53
C PRO A 84 -7.85 12.99 -1.60
N SER A 85 -8.98 12.62 -2.20
CA SER A 85 -10.12 12.08 -1.47
C SER A 85 -10.22 10.56 -1.61
N VAL A 86 -10.51 9.90 -0.49
CA VAL A 86 -10.68 8.45 -0.40
C VAL A 86 -12.00 8.14 0.29
N HIS A 87 -12.71 7.12 -0.20
CA HIS A 87 -13.92 6.66 0.45
C HIS A 87 -13.56 5.68 1.56
N VAL A 88 -13.79 6.09 2.82
CA VAL A 88 -13.53 5.24 3.99
C VAL A 88 -14.83 4.61 4.48
N ARG A 89 -14.90 3.28 4.42
CA ARG A 89 -15.98 2.48 5.00
C ARG A 89 -15.46 1.74 6.22
N ARG A 90 -16.18 1.84 7.34
CA ARG A 90 -15.87 1.12 8.57
C ARG A 90 -16.80 -0.08 8.74
N PHE A 91 -16.28 -1.16 9.33
CA PHE A 91 -17.07 -2.32 9.73
C PHE A 91 -16.69 -2.77 11.14
N GLY A 92 -17.52 -3.64 11.73
CA GLY A 92 -17.39 -4.04 13.13
C GLY A 92 -17.87 -2.96 14.10
N THR A 93 -17.94 -3.32 15.38
CA THR A 93 -18.41 -2.43 16.47
C THR A 93 -17.25 -1.80 17.25
N THR A 94 -16.05 -2.39 17.19
CA THR A 94 -14.87 -1.86 17.87
C THR A 94 -14.36 -0.60 17.14
N PRO A 95 -14.20 0.52 17.85
CA PRO A 95 -13.69 1.75 17.22
C PRO A 95 -12.23 1.59 16.81
N TRP A 96 -11.84 2.32 15.75
CA TRP A 96 -10.45 2.45 15.33
C TRP A 96 -9.87 3.80 15.80
N PRO A 97 -9.35 3.90 17.04
CA PRO A 97 -8.90 5.16 17.59
C PRO A 97 -7.79 5.77 16.74
N GLY A 98 -7.89 7.08 16.48
CA GLY A 98 -6.86 7.85 15.79
C GLY A 98 -6.87 7.75 14.26
N LEU A 99 -7.74 6.95 13.64
CA LEU A 99 -7.79 6.81 12.17
C LEU A 99 -7.98 8.16 11.46
N ASP A 100 -8.94 8.97 11.91
CA ASP A 100 -9.21 10.27 11.28
C ASP A 100 -8.04 11.25 11.43
N ARG A 101 -7.26 11.13 12.52
CA ARG A 101 -6.04 11.91 12.71
C ARG A 101 -4.97 11.45 11.72
N LEU A 102 -4.78 10.14 11.56
CA LEU A 102 -3.80 9.58 10.61
C LEU A 102 -4.14 9.97 9.16
N LEU A 103 -5.42 9.90 8.77
CA LEU A 103 -5.89 10.35 7.45
C LEU A 103 -5.53 11.82 7.20
N ARG A 104 -5.83 12.71 8.16
CA ARG A 104 -5.46 14.13 8.05
C ARG A 104 -3.95 14.34 7.97
N GLN A 105 -3.17 13.62 8.77
CA GLN A 105 -1.70 13.72 8.76
C GLN A 105 -1.09 13.19 7.45
N ALA A 106 -1.74 12.22 6.82
CA ALA A 106 -1.38 11.72 5.49
C ALA A 106 -1.85 12.63 4.34
N GLY A 107 -2.54 13.74 4.64
CA GLY A 107 -3.10 14.62 3.60
C GLY A 107 -4.27 14.01 2.83
N LEU A 108 -4.97 13.04 3.43
CA LEU A 108 -6.11 12.35 2.81
C LEU A 108 -7.44 12.86 3.38
N ARG A 109 -8.38 13.17 2.49
CA ARG A 109 -9.75 13.53 2.88
C ARG A 109 -10.67 12.31 2.78
N ALA A 110 -11.19 11.85 3.90
CA ALA A 110 -12.25 10.85 3.92
C ALA A 110 -13.56 11.47 3.42
N VAL A 111 -14.18 10.87 2.41
CA VAL A 111 -15.45 11.35 1.83
C VAL A 111 -16.48 10.23 1.74
N ASP A 112 -17.74 10.65 1.74
CA ASP A 112 -18.87 9.76 1.45
C ASP A 112 -18.98 9.52 -0.07
N PRO A 113 -19.27 8.29 -0.53
CA PRO A 113 -19.41 7.92 -1.93
C PRO A 113 -20.46 8.74 -2.69
N ALA A 114 -21.47 9.27 -2.00
CA ALA A 114 -22.51 10.09 -2.63
C ALA A 114 -22.05 11.51 -3.00
N GLN A 115 -20.89 11.95 -2.49
CA GLN A 115 -20.50 13.36 -2.50
C GLN A 115 -19.40 13.70 -3.52
N SER A 116 -18.65 12.72 -4.03
CA SER A 116 -17.56 12.99 -4.99
C SER A 116 -17.07 11.72 -5.70
N PRO A 117 -16.66 11.78 -6.99
CA PRO A 117 -15.87 10.70 -7.58
C PRO A 117 -14.54 10.57 -6.84
N VAL A 118 -14.33 9.42 -6.21
CA VAL A 118 -13.08 9.09 -5.49
C VAL A 118 -12.18 8.19 -6.32
N ALA A 119 -10.87 8.33 -6.14
CA ALA A 119 -9.89 7.49 -6.84
C ALA A 119 -9.70 6.12 -6.16
N ALA A 120 -9.96 6.00 -4.85
CA ALA A 120 -9.81 4.74 -4.12
C ALA A 120 -10.76 4.62 -2.90
N GLY A 121 -11.04 3.37 -2.51
CA GLY A 121 -11.77 3.02 -1.28
C GLY A 121 -10.88 2.36 -0.20
N LEU A 122 -11.23 2.55 1.06
CA LEU A 122 -10.64 1.89 2.23
C LEU A 122 -11.75 1.25 3.06
N LEU A 123 -11.79 -0.08 3.11
CA LEU A 123 -12.64 -0.83 4.04
C LEU A 123 -11.81 -1.23 5.25
N ILE A 124 -12.15 -0.73 6.45
CA ILE A 124 -11.32 -0.88 7.65
C ILE A 124 -12.14 -1.18 8.90
N GLY A 125 -11.70 -2.15 9.70
CA GLY A 125 -12.45 -2.55 10.89
C GLY A 125 -11.81 -3.68 11.70
N VAL A 126 -12.40 -3.97 12.85
CA VAL A 126 -12.07 -5.13 13.70
C VAL A 126 -13.12 -6.22 13.45
N GLY A 127 -12.66 -7.47 13.34
CA GLY A 127 -13.43 -8.63 12.89
C GLY A 127 -13.23 -8.95 11.41
N GLU A 128 -14.12 -9.78 10.86
CA GLU A 128 -14.13 -10.13 9.44
C GLU A 128 -15.24 -9.36 8.72
N PRO A 129 -14.95 -8.64 7.61
CA PRO A 129 -15.96 -7.87 6.91
C PRO A 129 -16.89 -8.75 6.07
N GLU A 130 -18.16 -8.40 6.05
CA GLU A 130 -19.10 -8.84 5.03
C GLU A 130 -18.57 -8.50 3.61
N ARG A 131 -18.56 -9.50 2.73
CA ARG A 131 -17.99 -9.34 1.38
C ARG A 131 -18.90 -8.48 0.50
N SER A 132 -20.19 -8.44 0.84
CA SER A 132 -21.22 -7.58 0.24
C SER A 132 -20.86 -6.09 0.34
N LEU A 133 -20.10 -5.68 1.37
CA LEU A 133 -19.66 -4.29 1.56
C LEU A 133 -18.76 -3.80 0.42
N LEU A 134 -18.12 -4.71 -0.33
CA LEU A 134 -17.26 -4.40 -1.46
C LEU A 134 -18.00 -4.40 -2.81
N ASP A 135 -19.23 -4.92 -2.87
CA ASP A 135 -19.95 -5.08 -4.15
C ASP A 135 -20.19 -3.77 -4.90
N PRO A 136 -20.53 -2.64 -4.25
CA PRO A 136 -20.60 -1.36 -4.95
C PRO A 136 -19.26 -0.96 -5.59
N TRP A 137 -18.14 -1.20 -4.90
CA TRP A 137 -16.80 -0.84 -5.40
C TRP A 137 -16.35 -1.76 -6.53
N ILE A 138 -16.57 -3.06 -6.40
CA ILE A 138 -16.26 -4.04 -7.44
C ILE A 138 -17.07 -3.73 -8.71
N ARG A 139 -18.38 -3.46 -8.59
CA ARG A 139 -19.23 -3.13 -9.75
C ARG A 139 -18.84 -1.80 -10.40
N ALA A 140 -18.45 -0.80 -9.61
CA ALA A 140 -18.01 0.49 -10.11
C ALA A 140 -16.57 0.48 -10.66
N GLY A 141 -15.84 -0.63 -10.52
CA GLY A 141 -14.42 -0.69 -10.88
C GLY A 141 -13.52 0.14 -9.95
N LEU A 142 -13.98 0.51 -8.76
CA LEU A 142 -13.24 1.34 -7.82
C LEU A 142 -12.10 0.54 -7.17
N PRO A 143 -10.83 0.95 -7.34
CA PRO A 143 -9.71 0.37 -6.61
C PRO A 143 -9.89 0.54 -5.10
N HIS A 144 -9.62 -0.50 -4.32
CA HIS A 144 -9.87 -0.45 -2.89
C HIS A 144 -8.92 -1.31 -2.08
N LEU A 145 -8.66 -0.89 -0.85
CA LEU A 145 -7.88 -1.61 0.13
C LEU A 145 -8.78 -2.11 1.26
N VAL A 146 -8.55 -3.36 1.69
CA VAL A 146 -9.19 -3.94 2.86
C VAL A 146 -8.19 -4.00 4.01
N VAL A 147 -8.59 -3.58 5.20
CA VAL A 147 -7.82 -3.68 6.42
C VAL A 147 -8.71 -4.30 7.49
N ARG A 148 -8.27 -5.41 8.08
CA ARG A 148 -9.00 -6.07 9.15
C ARG A 148 -8.09 -6.45 10.29
N VAL A 149 -8.63 -6.46 11.49
CA VAL A 149 -7.94 -7.02 12.66
C VAL A 149 -8.87 -8.05 13.26
N SER A 150 -8.49 -9.32 13.20
CA SER A 150 -9.28 -10.42 13.74
C SER A 150 -8.34 -11.36 14.45
N GLU A 151 -8.79 -11.90 15.60
CA GLU A 151 -8.00 -12.84 16.40
C GLU A 151 -6.61 -12.27 16.81
N GLY A 152 -6.49 -10.95 16.94
CA GLY A 152 -5.25 -10.28 17.31
C GLY A 152 -4.28 -10.04 16.14
N VAL A 153 -4.61 -10.51 14.94
CA VAL A 153 -3.77 -10.36 13.75
C VAL A 153 -4.33 -9.25 12.88
N ALA A 154 -3.50 -8.26 12.56
CA ALA A 154 -3.86 -7.29 11.54
C ALA A 154 -3.51 -7.82 10.14
N VAL A 155 -4.44 -7.67 9.21
CA VAL A 155 -4.25 -8.01 7.81
C VAL A 155 -4.52 -6.76 6.97
N VAL A 156 -3.50 -6.31 6.26
CA VAL A 156 -3.57 -5.19 5.30
C VAL A 156 -3.56 -5.80 3.91
N GLY A 157 -4.61 -5.55 3.14
CA GLY A 157 -4.81 -6.12 1.82
C GLY A 157 -5.96 -7.13 1.72
N PRO A 158 -6.27 -7.58 0.50
CA PRO A 158 -5.60 -7.17 -0.73
C PRO A 158 -5.98 -5.75 -1.16
N PHE A 159 -5.00 -4.96 -1.62
CA PHE A 159 -5.31 -3.84 -2.50
C PHE A 159 -5.81 -4.43 -3.82
N SER A 160 -7.07 -4.16 -4.12
CA SER A 160 -7.82 -4.75 -5.21
C SER A 160 -8.14 -3.68 -6.24
N ALA A 161 -7.57 -3.81 -7.44
CA ALA A 161 -8.01 -3.08 -8.61
C ALA A 161 -8.95 -3.97 -9.43
N PRO A 162 -10.28 -3.73 -9.43
CA PRO A 162 -11.20 -4.63 -10.12
C PRO A 162 -10.83 -4.86 -11.59
N GLY A 163 -10.69 -6.12 -11.98
CA GLY A 163 -10.25 -6.52 -13.32
C GLY A 163 -8.74 -6.71 -13.47
N ASP A 164 -7.93 -6.20 -12.53
CA ASP A 164 -6.47 -6.35 -12.52
C ASP A 164 -5.98 -6.94 -11.18
N GLY A 165 -5.92 -8.27 -11.15
CA GLY A 165 -5.42 -9.03 -10.00
C GLY A 165 -6.49 -9.63 -9.09
N ALA A 166 -6.09 -9.93 -7.85
CA ALA A 166 -6.92 -10.64 -6.87
C ALA A 166 -7.72 -9.67 -6.00
N CYS A 167 -9.00 -9.99 -5.77
CA CYS A 167 -9.84 -9.33 -4.77
C CYS A 167 -9.97 -10.18 -3.51
N LEU A 168 -10.62 -9.67 -2.45
CA LEU A 168 -10.82 -10.44 -1.22
C LEU A 168 -11.47 -11.82 -1.45
N ARG A 169 -12.50 -11.88 -2.30
CA ARG A 169 -13.13 -13.17 -2.70
C ARG A 169 -12.20 -14.11 -3.48
N CYS A 170 -11.15 -13.60 -4.14
CA CYS A 170 -10.10 -14.47 -4.71
C CYS A 170 -9.26 -15.09 -3.60
N VAL A 171 -8.89 -14.31 -2.57
CA VAL A 171 -8.17 -14.81 -1.39
C VAL A 171 -8.98 -15.91 -0.71
N ASP A 172 -10.28 -15.69 -0.51
CA ASP A 172 -11.18 -16.71 0.04
C ASP A 172 -11.22 -17.98 -0.80
N ALA A 173 -11.25 -17.85 -2.12
CA ALA A 173 -11.30 -19.00 -3.00
C ALA A 173 -9.98 -19.79 -3.00
N HIS A 174 -8.83 -19.12 -2.85
CA HIS A 174 -7.54 -19.81 -2.65
C HIS A 174 -7.47 -20.52 -1.29
N HIS A 175 -8.02 -19.90 -0.23
CA HIS A 175 -8.15 -20.61 1.05
C HIS A 175 -9.09 -21.80 0.93
N ALA A 176 -10.18 -21.69 0.15
CA ALA A 176 -11.11 -22.77 -0.10
C ALA A 176 -10.52 -23.94 -0.90
N ASP A 177 -9.50 -23.71 -1.73
CA ASP A 177 -8.73 -24.78 -2.37
C ASP A 177 -7.99 -25.66 -1.34
N THR A 178 -7.62 -25.10 -0.19
CA THR A 178 -6.94 -25.83 0.91
C THR A 178 -7.93 -26.38 1.93
N ASP A 179 -8.94 -25.59 2.31
CA ASP A 179 -10.02 -25.98 3.21
C ASP A 179 -11.39 -25.67 2.57
N PRO A 180 -12.09 -26.67 2.01
CA PRO A 180 -13.41 -26.46 1.40
C PRO A 180 -14.47 -25.86 2.33
N ARG A 181 -14.27 -25.89 3.66
CA ARG A 181 -15.17 -25.27 4.64
C ARG A 181 -14.88 -23.78 4.87
N TRP A 182 -13.81 -23.25 4.29
CA TRP A 182 -13.41 -21.84 4.45
C TRP A 182 -14.58 -20.84 4.30
N PRO A 183 -15.44 -20.93 3.26
CA PRO A 183 -16.55 -19.98 3.12
C PRO A 183 -17.52 -20.01 4.31
N LEU A 184 -17.82 -21.19 4.86
CA LEU A 184 -18.69 -21.34 6.02
C LEU A 184 -18.07 -20.68 7.27
N LEU A 185 -16.77 -20.91 7.50
CA LEU A 185 -16.06 -20.36 8.65
C LEU A 185 -16.02 -18.84 8.61
N VAL A 186 -15.84 -18.25 7.43
CA VAL A 186 -15.91 -16.79 7.29
C VAL A 186 -17.31 -16.28 7.60
N GLU A 187 -18.37 -16.87 7.06
CA GLU A 187 -19.74 -16.41 7.34
C GLU A 187 -20.08 -16.52 8.83
N GLN A 188 -19.60 -17.56 9.52
CA GLN A 188 -19.71 -17.67 10.97
C GLN A 188 -18.96 -16.53 11.68
N GLN A 189 -17.72 -16.25 11.29
CA GLN A 189 -16.93 -15.16 11.88
C GLN A 189 -17.56 -13.78 11.67
N ILE A 190 -18.17 -13.54 10.51
CA ILE A 190 -18.92 -12.31 10.21
C ILE A 190 -20.13 -12.18 11.17
N GLY A 191 -20.87 -13.27 11.39
CA GLY A 191 -22.02 -13.29 12.31
C GLY A 191 -21.65 -13.16 13.78
N SER A 192 -20.43 -13.54 14.15
CA SER A 192 -19.91 -13.51 15.53
C SER A 192 -19.28 -12.17 15.91
N ALA A 193 -19.99 -11.06 15.67
CA ALA A 193 -19.53 -9.71 16.05
C ALA A 193 -19.18 -9.58 17.55
N HIS A 194 -19.72 -10.48 18.38
CA HIS A 194 -19.33 -10.68 19.76
C HIS A 194 -19.10 -12.17 20.00
N ARG A 195 -18.08 -12.48 20.80
CA ARG A 195 -17.88 -13.82 21.32
C ARG A 195 -18.94 -14.12 22.37
N ASP A 196 -19.38 -15.38 22.47
CA ASP A 196 -20.37 -15.82 23.47
C ASP A 196 -19.88 -15.58 24.92
N ASP A 197 -18.56 -15.50 25.12
CA ASP A 197 -17.91 -15.20 26.40
C ASP A 197 -17.87 -13.68 26.73
N GLY A 198 -18.35 -12.82 25.83
CA GLY A 198 -18.34 -11.36 25.99
C GLY A 198 -16.95 -10.73 25.91
N VAL A 199 -15.91 -11.49 25.60
CA VAL A 199 -14.54 -10.97 25.45
C VAL A 199 -14.42 -10.27 24.09
N PRO A 200 -13.98 -9.01 24.02
CA PRO A 200 -13.74 -8.34 22.75
C PRO A 200 -12.58 -8.96 21.98
N ASP A 201 -12.61 -8.85 20.65
CA ASP A 201 -11.46 -9.20 19.82
C ASP A 201 -10.23 -8.37 20.22
N PRO A 202 -9.03 -9.00 20.33
CA PRO A 202 -7.83 -8.26 20.69
C PRO A 202 -7.43 -7.30 19.57
N ALA A 203 -7.55 -6.01 19.84
CA ALA A 203 -7.21 -4.94 18.90
C ALA A 203 -6.31 -3.88 19.57
N PRO A 204 -5.03 -4.18 19.86
CA PRO A 204 -4.14 -3.25 20.52
C PRO A 204 -3.98 -1.96 19.70
N PRO A 205 -4.09 -0.75 20.31
CA PRO A 205 -4.02 0.52 19.57
C PRO A 205 -2.74 0.68 18.72
N ALA A 206 -1.61 0.12 19.17
CA ALA A 206 -0.36 0.14 18.41
C ALA A 206 -0.46 -0.70 17.11
N LEU A 207 -1.08 -1.87 17.17
CA LEU A 207 -1.30 -2.71 15.98
C LEU A 207 -2.29 -2.05 15.01
N LEU A 208 -3.35 -1.42 15.54
CA LEU A 208 -4.28 -0.60 14.74
C LEU A 208 -3.56 0.57 14.05
N ALA A 209 -2.66 1.25 14.75
CA ALA A 209 -1.88 2.34 14.18
C ALA A 209 -0.91 1.85 13.09
N LEU A 210 -0.25 0.70 13.28
CA LEU A 210 0.62 0.09 12.27
C LEU A 210 -0.14 -0.29 11.00
N ALA A 211 -1.27 -1.00 11.16
CA ALA A 211 -2.09 -1.42 10.03
C ALA A 211 -2.67 -0.22 9.26
N ALA A 212 -3.13 0.82 9.97
CA ALA A 212 -3.58 2.06 9.35
C ALA A 212 -2.42 2.78 8.63
N GLY A 213 -1.25 2.91 9.28
CA GLY A 213 -0.07 3.55 8.67
C GLY A 213 0.38 2.89 7.38
N TRP A 214 0.37 1.55 7.34
CA TRP A 214 0.65 0.81 6.11
C TRP A 214 -0.42 1.07 5.04
N ALA A 215 -1.69 1.00 5.42
CA ALA A 215 -2.80 1.21 4.50
C ALA A 215 -2.78 2.61 3.86
N LEU A 216 -2.46 3.65 4.64
CA LEU A 216 -2.34 5.01 4.12
C LEU A 216 -1.12 5.16 3.19
N THR A 217 0.01 4.51 3.51
CA THR A 217 1.18 4.45 2.61
C THR A 217 0.82 3.83 1.27
N ASP A 218 0.12 2.70 1.27
CA ASP A 218 -0.31 2.03 0.04
C ASP A 218 -1.34 2.85 -0.76
N LEU A 219 -2.30 3.49 -0.07
CA LEU A 219 -3.26 4.39 -0.72
C LEU A 219 -2.57 5.59 -1.38
N LEU A 220 -1.64 6.24 -0.70
CA LEU A 220 -0.86 7.36 -1.26
C LEU A 220 -0.03 6.89 -2.45
N ALA A 221 0.67 5.75 -2.34
CA ALA A 221 1.43 5.20 -3.45
C ALA A 221 0.55 4.97 -4.69
N PHE A 222 -0.69 4.50 -4.51
CA PHE A 222 -1.65 4.37 -5.61
C PHE A 222 -2.09 5.72 -6.19
N LEU A 223 -2.42 6.68 -5.33
CA LEU A 223 -2.87 8.02 -5.74
C LEU A 223 -1.77 8.78 -6.49
N ASP A 224 -0.51 8.53 -6.17
CA ASP A 224 0.68 9.04 -6.86
C ASP A 224 0.97 8.30 -8.18
N GLY A 225 0.10 7.36 -8.59
CA GLY A 225 0.22 6.58 -9.82
C GLY A 225 1.16 5.37 -9.72
N GLY A 226 1.66 5.07 -8.52
CA GLY A 226 2.46 3.89 -8.23
C GLY A 226 1.63 2.65 -7.95
N ARG A 227 2.32 1.53 -7.66
CA ARG A 227 1.70 0.26 -7.31
C ARG A 227 1.88 -0.02 -5.81
N PRO A 228 0.79 -0.11 -5.03
CA PRO A 228 0.79 -0.53 -3.63
C PRO A 228 1.57 -1.82 -3.37
N ALA A 229 2.20 -1.94 -2.20
CA ALA A 229 2.87 -3.18 -1.80
C ALA A 229 1.86 -4.33 -1.62
N THR A 230 0.64 -4.01 -1.17
CA THR A 230 -0.45 -4.99 -1.02
C THR A 230 -1.28 -5.20 -2.31
N TRP A 231 -0.78 -4.77 -3.48
CA TRP A 231 -1.47 -5.05 -4.74
C TRP A 231 -1.63 -6.55 -4.99
N SER A 232 -2.87 -7.03 -4.97
CA SER A 232 -3.15 -8.47 -5.00
C SER A 232 -2.35 -9.25 -3.96
N ALA A 233 -2.07 -8.65 -2.81
CA ALA A 233 -1.27 -9.26 -1.75
C ALA A 233 -1.82 -8.89 -0.38
N THR A 234 -1.67 -9.77 0.60
CA THR A 234 -2.05 -9.51 2.00
C THR A 234 -0.80 -9.49 2.85
N LEU A 235 -0.56 -8.38 3.54
CA LEU A 235 0.38 -8.30 4.64
C LEU A 235 -0.31 -8.76 5.92
N ARG A 236 0.27 -9.75 6.59
CA ARG A 236 -0.17 -10.23 7.90
C ARG A 236 0.79 -9.72 8.97
N LEU A 237 0.25 -9.10 10.02
CA LEU A 237 0.96 -8.52 11.15
C LEU A 237 0.45 -9.17 12.45
N PRO A 238 1.14 -10.21 12.96
CA PRO A 238 0.84 -10.79 14.26
C PRO A 238 1.05 -9.77 15.40
N PRO A 239 0.46 -9.96 16.60
CA PRO A 239 0.64 -9.03 17.73
C PRO A 239 2.10 -8.75 18.10
N SER A 240 2.97 -9.77 18.02
CA SER A 240 4.41 -9.66 18.30
C SER A 240 5.22 -9.15 17.11
N LEU A 241 4.60 -9.02 15.93
CA LEU A 241 5.22 -8.77 14.62
C LEU A 241 6.22 -9.84 14.15
N THR A 242 6.61 -10.78 15.01
CA THR A 242 7.39 -11.95 14.62
C THR A 242 6.59 -12.81 13.64
N GLY A 243 7.18 -13.08 12.48
CA GLY A 243 6.51 -13.81 11.41
C GLY A 243 5.55 -12.95 10.58
N ALA A 244 5.69 -11.62 10.61
CA ALA A 244 5.03 -10.75 9.64
C ALA A 244 5.40 -11.18 8.21
N GLU A 245 4.39 -11.30 7.36
CA GLU A 245 4.55 -11.85 6.01
C GLU A 245 3.68 -11.13 4.99
N LEU A 246 4.21 -10.98 3.77
CA LEU A 246 3.49 -10.47 2.61
C LEU A 246 3.23 -11.64 1.67
N VAL A 247 1.95 -12.00 1.51
CA VAL A 247 1.53 -13.12 0.64
C VAL A 247 0.86 -12.57 -0.61
N SER A 248 1.38 -12.93 -1.78
CA SER A 248 0.78 -12.55 -3.06
C SER A 248 -0.29 -13.55 -3.51
N TRP A 249 -1.33 -13.03 -4.17
CA TRP A 249 -2.50 -13.78 -4.62
C TRP A 249 -2.73 -13.57 -6.10
N LEU A 250 -3.05 -14.65 -6.79
CA LEU A 250 -3.54 -14.58 -8.16
C LEU A 250 -5.06 -14.43 -8.18
N ARG A 251 -5.59 -13.85 -9.26
CA ARG A 251 -7.02 -13.87 -9.48
C ARG A 251 -7.53 -15.31 -9.58
N HIS A 252 -8.47 -15.68 -8.73
CA HIS A 252 -8.99 -17.04 -8.67
C HIS A 252 -10.13 -17.28 -9.67
N ARG A 253 -10.14 -18.43 -10.36
CA ARG A 253 -11.12 -18.77 -11.40
C ARG A 253 -12.55 -18.86 -10.90
N ALA A 254 -12.74 -19.36 -9.67
CA ALA A 254 -14.07 -19.52 -9.06
C ALA A 254 -14.63 -18.23 -8.45
N CYS A 255 -13.83 -17.16 -8.34
CA CYS A 255 -14.27 -15.93 -7.69
C CYS A 255 -15.30 -15.15 -8.53
N GLY A 256 -15.23 -15.24 -9.86
CA GLY A 256 -16.09 -14.45 -10.73
C GLY A 256 -15.89 -12.94 -10.58
N CYS A 257 -14.68 -12.44 -10.26
CA CYS A 257 -14.39 -11.00 -10.32
C CYS A 257 -13.76 -10.56 -11.66
N GLY A 258 -13.46 -11.53 -12.54
CA GLY A 258 -12.69 -11.33 -13.78
C GLY A 258 -13.51 -11.02 -15.03
N TRP A 259 -14.79 -10.67 -14.91
CA TRP A 259 -15.74 -10.56 -16.05
C TRP A 259 -15.33 -9.57 -17.14
N ASN A 260 -14.28 -8.75 -16.93
CA ASN A 260 -13.86 -7.74 -17.91
C ASN A 260 -12.53 -8.02 -18.65
N LYS A 261 -11.70 -9.04 -18.32
CA LYS A 261 -10.52 -9.38 -19.15
C LYS A 261 -10.11 -10.86 -19.05
N SER A 262 -9.92 -11.49 -20.22
CA SER A 262 -9.32 -12.82 -20.41
C SER A 262 -7.94 -12.93 -19.76
N GLN A 263 -7.74 -13.97 -18.95
CA GLN A 263 -6.53 -14.21 -18.14
C GLN A 263 -5.40 -14.81 -18.98
N PRO A 264 -4.12 -14.42 -18.80
CA PRO A 264 -3.00 -15.30 -19.09
C PRO A 264 -2.92 -16.41 -18.02
N ARG A 265 -2.63 -17.63 -18.44
CA ARG A 265 -2.48 -18.79 -17.55
C ARG A 265 -1.13 -18.75 -16.83
N GLY A 266 -1.13 -19.05 -15.54
CA GLY A 266 0.01 -19.71 -14.88
C GLY A 266 0.65 -18.97 -13.72
N GLY A 267 0.43 -19.49 -12.52
CA GLY A 267 1.26 -19.32 -11.34
C GLY A 267 0.66 -20.15 -10.21
N SER A 268 1.45 -21.00 -9.58
CA SER A 268 0.99 -21.80 -8.43
C SER A 268 0.93 -20.93 -7.18
N PRO A 269 -0.10 -21.07 -6.33
CA PRO A 269 -0.17 -20.35 -5.06
C PRO A 269 0.88 -20.88 -4.06
N PRO A 270 1.32 -20.05 -3.10
CA PRO A 270 2.16 -20.51 -1.99
C PRO A 270 1.36 -21.44 -1.05
N HIS A 271 2.01 -22.52 -0.60
CA HIS A 271 1.44 -23.47 0.36
C HIS A 271 1.61 -22.96 1.80
N HIS A 272 0.52 -22.77 2.54
CA HIS A 272 0.56 -22.69 3.99
C HIS A 272 -0.15 -23.92 4.57
N ALA A 273 0.61 -24.76 5.26
CA ALA A 273 0.10 -25.92 5.98
C ALA A 273 -0.44 -25.50 7.34
N TRP A 274 -1.74 -25.64 7.54
CA TRP A 274 -2.34 -25.58 8.88
C TRP A 274 -2.03 -26.88 9.64
N VAL A 275 -1.57 -26.75 10.89
CA VAL A 275 -1.37 -27.90 11.78
C VAL A 275 -2.74 -28.44 12.16
N ARG A 276 -3.10 -29.61 11.63
CA ARG A 276 -4.20 -30.41 12.17
C ARG A 276 -3.74 -31.00 13.48
N MET A 277 -4.42 -30.65 14.57
CA MET A 277 -4.32 -31.43 15.80
C MET A 277 -5.18 -32.68 15.59
N GLU A 278 -4.54 -33.83 15.39
CA GLU A 278 -5.21 -35.13 15.46
C GLU A 278 -5.55 -35.40 16.94
N GLY A 279 -6.81 -35.79 17.19
CA GLY A 279 -7.33 -36.12 18.52
C GLY A 279 -6.97 -37.52 18.98
#